data_AF-A0A0E0HIB0-F1
#
_entry.id   AF-A0A0E0HIB0-F1
#
_cell.length_a   1.000
_cell.length_b   1.000
_cell.length_c   1.000
_cell.angle_alpha   90.00
_cell.angle_beta   90.00
_cell.angle_gamma   90.00
#
_symmetry.space_group_name_H-M   'P 1'
#
loop_
_entity.id
_entity.type
_entity.pdbx_description
1 polymer ?
#
loop_
_entity_poly.entity_id
_entity_poly.type
_entity_poly.pdbx_seq_one_letter_code
_entity_poly.pdbx_strand_id
1 'polypeptide(L)'
;MNISSNFFHRTISISSMEMMKNLVALNASNNSFTGQIPASICISTPSFAVLDLWSFGATNSDAEFPQNGKIPNSIGQLNKKNSIGQLRRLEELHLDNNNMVGELPSALGNRTNLRFITLRGNRFTGDLGKVHSTMLDLKIPNFSMNNFTVTIHESIYSSSNLIALWLAFNRFHGHISQRIGDLNYPKVPLLPFNYQQLFYQYHKYTSDAQKHAITSPIC
;
A
#
# COMPACT_ATOMS: atom_id res chain seq x y z
N MET A 1 12.32 -2.03 11.63
CA MET A 1 13.11 -3.25 11.39
C MET A 1 13.24 -3.43 9.89
N ASN A 2 14.47 -3.55 9.39
CA ASN A 2 14.73 -3.83 7.98
C ASN A 2 15.49 -5.15 7.89
N ILE A 3 14.86 -6.15 7.29
CA ILE A 3 15.42 -7.48 7.00
C ILE A 3 15.39 -7.77 5.50
N SER A 4 15.25 -6.73 4.67
CA SER A 4 15.15 -6.87 3.23
C SER A 4 16.41 -7.44 2.59
N SER A 5 16.27 -8.01 1.39
CA SER A 5 17.40 -8.52 0.59
C SER A 5 18.23 -9.58 1.31
N ASN A 6 17.54 -10.57 1.87
CA ASN A 6 18.13 -11.72 2.53
C ASN A 6 17.53 -13.02 1.94
N PHE A 7 17.98 -14.16 2.46
CA PHE A 7 17.46 -15.48 2.08
C PHE A 7 16.45 -16.01 3.10
N PHE A 8 15.75 -15.14 3.85
CA PHE A 8 14.75 -15.61 4.82
C PHE A 8 13.62 -16.32 4.08
N HIS A 9 13.29 -17.53 4.53
CA HIS A 9 12.31 -18.41 3.92
C HIS A 9 11.23 -18.83 4.92
N ARG A 10 10.22 -19.60 4.46
CA ARG A 10 9.04 -20.03 5.26
C ARG A 10 8.12 -18.85 5.61
N THR A 11 7.14 -19.10 6.47
CA THR A 11 6.19 -18.09 6.91
C THR A 11 6.80 -17.15 7.95
N ILE A 12 6.33 -15.90 7.96
CA ILE A 12 6.57 -15.01 9.10
C ILE A 12 5.85 -15.58 10.32
N SER A 13 6.59 -15.82 11.40
CA SER A 13 6.06 -16.41 12.63
C SER A 13 5.06 -15.47 13.32
N ILE A 14 3.84 -15.97 13.55
CA ILE A 14 2.77 -15.24 14.25
C ILE A 14 3.22 -14.84 15.66
N SER A 15 3.86 -15.76 16.40
CA SER A 15 4.32 -15.50 17.77
C SER A 15 5.38 -14.40 17.81
N SER A 16 6.29 -14.36 16.83
CA SER A 16 7.27 -13.27 16.71
C SER A 16 6.59 -11.92 16.44
N MET A 17 5.56 -11.88 15.59
CA MET A 17 4.81 -10.64 15.32
C MET A 17 4.07 -10.14 16.56
N GLU A 18 3.53 -11.03 17.38
CA GLU A 18 2.84 -10.68 18.63
C GLU A 18 3.78 -10.05 19.67
N MET A 19 5.07 -10.35 19.62
CA MET A 19 6.08 -9.79 20.52
C MET A 19 6.52 -8.38 20.11
N MET A 20 6.44 -8.01 18.83
CA MET A 20 6.99 -6.76 18.29
C MET A 20 6.11 -5.53 18.51
N LYS A 21 5.56 -5.33 19.71
CA LYS A 21 4.51 -4.34 20.02
C LYS A 21 4.86 -2.87 19.70
N ASN A 22 6.14 -2.54 19.67
CA ASN A 22 6.64 -1.18 19.42
C ASN A 22 7.11 -0.95 17.98
N LEU A 23 6.92 -1.93 17.09
CA LEU A 23 7.38 -1.82 15.71
C LEU A 23 6.58 -0.73 14.97
N VAL A 24 7.32 0.18 14.32
CA VAL A 24 6.75 1.27 13.52
C VAL A 24 6.85 0.97 12.02
N ALA A 25 7.98 0.41 11.59
CA ALA A 25 8.24 0.08 10.20
C ALA A 25 8.81 -1.33 10.10
N LEU A 26 8.27 -2.15 9.19
CA LEU A 26 8.85 -3.42 8.77
C LEU A 26 9.16 -3.36 7.29
N ASN A 27 10.43 -3.58 6.94
CA ASN A 27 10.81 -3.92 5.60
C ASN A 27 11.31 -5.37 5.57
N ALA A 28 10.55 -6.25 4.93
CA ALA A 28 10.89 -7.65 4.72
C ALA A 28 10.92 -8.00 3.22
N SER A 29 11.07 -6.99 2.36
CA SER A 29 11.12 -7.15 0.92
C SER A 29 12.31 -7.99 0.43
N ASN A 30 12.22 -8.50 -0.78
CA ASN A 30 13.30 -9.23 -1.45
C ASN A 30 13.86 -10.38 -0.58
N ASN A 31 12.98 -11.32 -0.25
CA ASN A 31 13.28 -12.52 0.53
C ASN A 31 12.56 -13.73 -0.09
N SER A 32 12.75 -14.91 0.48
CA SER A 32 12.11 -16.17 0.05
C SER A 32 10.95 -16.60 0.96
N PHE A 33 10.31 -15.64 1.64
CA PHE A 33 9.17 -15.93 2.51
C PHE A 33 8.00 -16.56 1.73
N THR A 34 7.25 -17.43 2.38
CA THR A 34 6.08 -18.12 1.79
C THR A 34 4.85 -17.97 2.67
N GLY A 35 3.69 -18.33 2.13
CA GLY A 35 2.41 -18.29 2.85
C GLY A 35 1.77 -16.91 2.90
N GLN A 36 0.81 -16.74 3.80
CA GLN A 36 0.02 -15.52 3.90
C GLN A 36 0.69 -14.47 4.79
N ILE A 37 0.45 -13.19 4.50
CA ILE A 37 0.77 -12.10 5.43
C ILE A 37 -0.02 -12.36 6.73
N PRO A 38 0.65 -12.56 7.88
CA PRO A 38 -0.04 -12.94 9.10
C PRO A 38 -0.91 -11.78 9.58
N ALA A 39 -2.20 -12.04 9.81
CA ALA A 39 -3.14 -11.04 10.30
C ALA A 39 -2.70 -10.41 11.65
N SER A 40 -1.82 -11.08 12.39
CA SER A 40 -1.24 -10.56 13.63
C SER A 40 -0.43 -9.29 13.43
N ILE A 41 0.12 -9.02 12.24
CA ILE A 41 0.76 -7.74 11.92
C ILE A 41 -0.20 -6.56 12.07
N CYS A 42 -1.50 -6.81 11.86
CA CYS A 42 -2.53 -5.81 12.03
C CYS A 42 -2.92 -5.62 13.49
N ILE A 43 -2.62 -6.61 14.34
CA ILE A 43 -3.15 -6.77 15.71
C ILE A 43 -2.16 -6.30 16.77
N SER A 44 -0.88 -6.62 16.61
CA SER A 44 0.10 -6.49 17.68
C SER A 44 0.80 -5.13 17.76
N THR A 45 0.67 -4.28 16.73
CA THR A 45 1.51 -3.07 16.58
C THR A 45 0.68 -1.80 16.37
N PRO A 46 0.23 -1.11 17.44
CA PRO A 46 -0.60 0.08 17.32
C PRO A 46 0.13 1.30 16.72
N SER A 47 1.46 1.28 16.67
CA SER A 47 2.30 2.34 16.09
C SER A 47 2.77 2.06 14.66
N PHE A 48 2.27 1.01 14.03
CA PHE A 48 2.76 0.55 12.74
C PHE A 48 2.31 1.46 11.60
N ALA A 49 3.30 2.05 10.92
CA ALA A 49 3.12 3.05 9.89
C ALA A 49 3.58 2.55 8.51
N VAL A 50 4.59 1.69 8.45
CA VAL A 50 5.18 1.24 7.18
C VAL A 50 5.28 -0.27 7.12
N LEU A 51 4.67 -0.86 6.08
CA LEU A 51 4.82 -2.26 5.73
C LEU A 51 5.36 -2.38 4.30
N ASP A 52 6.59 -2.87 4.18
CA ASP A 52 7.21 -3.18 2.90
C ASP A 52 7.48 -4.68 2.77
N LEU A 53 6.73 -5.31 1.87
CA LEU A 53 6.80 -6.71 1.48
C LEU A 53 6.95 -6.85 -0.04
N TRP A 54 7.65 -5.92 -0.70
CA TRP A 54 7.96 -6.08 -2.12
C TRP A 54 8.70 -7.40 -2.37
N SER A 55 8.29 -8.19 -3.36
CA SER A 55 8.96 -9.45 -3.72
C SER A 55 9.13 -10.39 -2.51
N PHE A 56 8.04 -10.60 -1.80
CA PHE A 56 7.91 -11.51 -0.67
C PHE A 56 7.80 -12.95 -1.17
N GLY A 57 8.91 -13.51 -1.67
CA GLY A 57 8.99 -14.89 -2.18
C GLY A 57 8.82 -15.07 -3.69
N ALA A 58 8.89 -14.00 -4.49
CA ALA A 58 8.56 -14.03 -5.91
C ALA A 58 9.60 -14.68 -6.84
N THR A 59 10.70 -15.22 -6.31
CA THR A 59 11.83 -15.70 -7.13
C THR A 59 11.65 -17.08 -7.75
N ASN A 60 10.58 -17.82 -7.42
CA ASN A 60 10.42 -19.19 -7.90
C ASN A 60 9.15 -19.30 -8.74
N SER A 61 9.35 -19.35 -10.06
CA SER A 61 8.32 -19.54 -11.09
C SER A 61 7.68 -20.93 -11.09
N ASP A 62 8.06 -21.79 -10.14
CA ASP A 62 7.58 -23.16 -10.08
C ASP A 62 6.18 -23.19 -9.45
N ALA A 63 5.24 -23.76 -10.20
CA ALA A 63 3.82 -23.87 -9.88
C ALA A 63 3.50 -24.62 -8.56
N GLU A 64 4.51 -25.08 -7.83
CA GLU A 64 4.38 -25.76 -6.53
C GLU A 64 4.40 -24.80 -5.33
N PHE A 65 4.79 -23.53 -5.49
CA PHE A 65 4.75 -22.59 -4.37
C PHE A 65 3.35 -21.97 -4.20
N PRO A 66 2.73 -22.11 -3.01
CA PRO A 66 1.37 -21.62 -2.77
C PRO A 66 1.33 -20.11 -2.97
N GLN A 67 0.25 -19.63 -3.59
CA GLN A 67 -0.07 -18.21 -3.72
C GLN A 67 0.31 -17.44 -2.44
N ASN A 68 0.92 -16.25 -2.55
CA ASN A 68 1.36 -15.39 -1.42
C ASN A 68 0.20 -14.85 -0.56
N GLY A 69 -0.98 -15.49 -0.65
CA GLY A 69 -2.17 -15.17 0.10
C GLY A 69 -2.96 -14.01 -0.48
N LYS A 70 -3.98 -13.64 0.28
CA LYS A 70 -4.77 -12.41 0.09
C LYS A 70 -4.23 -11.36 1.06
N ILE A 71 -4.52 -10.09 0.80
CA ILE A 71 -4.37 -9.06 1.84
C ILE A 71 -5.29 -9.45 3.01
N PRO A 72 -4.79 -9.55 4.26
CA PRO A 72 -5.62 -9.94 5.39
C PRO A 72 -6.80 -8.98 5.55
N ASN A 73 -8.01 -9.51 5.70
CA ASN A 73 -9.21 -8.68 5.87
C ASN A 73 -9.11 -7.74 7.07
N SER A 74 -8.25 -8.04 8.06
CA SER A 74 -7.98 -7.23 9.25
C SER A 74 -7.31 -5.89 8.96
N ILE A 75 -6.70 -5.70 7.78
CA ILE A 75 -6.10 -4.42 7.40
C ILE A 75 -7.19 -3.32 7.39
N GLY A 76 -7.00 -2.25 8.16
CA GLY A 76 -7.99 -1.17 8.27
C GLY A 76 -9.32 -1.52 8.96
N GLN A 77 -9.46 -2.68 9.62
CA GLN A 77 -10.68 -2.99 10.37
C GLN A 77 -10.83 -2.11 11.61
N LEU A 78 -12.02 -1.50 11.76
CA LEU A 78 -12.44 -0.77 12.95
C LEU A 78 -13.30 -1.70 13.81
N ASN A 79 -12.70 -2.62 14.56
CA ASN A 79 -13.52 -3.48 15.41
C ASN A 79 -14.05 -2.65 16.59
N LYS A 80 -15.36 -2.36 16.58
CA LYS A 80 -16.04 -1.44 17.53
C LYS A 80 -16.11 -2.00 18.95
N LYS A 81 -15.77 -3.28 19.16
CA LYS A 81 -15.93 -3.98 20.44
C LYS A 81 -14.64 -4.48 21.09
N ASN A 82 -13.50 -4.46 20.43
CA ASN A 82 -12.19 -4.77 21.00
C ASN A 82 -11.10 -4.11 20.14
N SER A 83 -10.33 -3.18 20.70
CA SER A 83 -9.27 -2.38 20.04
C SER A 83 -8.04 -3.17 19.59
N ILE A 84 -8.18 -4.48 19.39
CA ILE A 84 -7.09 -5.41 19.13
C ILE A 84 -6.97 -5.54 17.60
N GLY A 85 -6.41 -4.50 16.99
CA GLY A 85 -5.86 -4.58 15.63
C GLY A 85 -6.31 -3.55 14.62
N GLN A 86 -5.96 -2.30 14.91
CA GLN A 86 -6.23 -1.17 14.02
C GLN A 86 -4.90 -0.67 13.43
N LEU A 87 -4.63 -1.01 12.16
CA LEU A 87 -3.63 -0.34 11.34
C LEU A 87 -4.10 1.09 10.94
N ARG A 88 -4.73 1.82 11.86
CA ARG A 88 -5.17 3.22 11.65
C ARG A 88 -3.99 4.14 11.36
N ARG A 89 -2.82 3.79 11.87
CA ARG A 89 -1.58 4.53 11.67
C ARG A 89 -0.79 4.11 10.44
N LEU A 90 -1.24 3.09 9.69
CA LEU A 90 -0.55 2.68 8.48
C LEU A 90 -0.61 3.79 7.45
N GLU A 91 0.55 4.32 7.09
CA GLU A 91 0.74 5.37 6.09
C GLU A 91 1.24 4.81 4.76
N GLU A 92 1.97 3.69 4.82
CA GLU A 92 2.62 3.08 3.66
C GLU A 92 2.40 1.56 3.62
N LEU A 93 1.95 1.08 2.45
CA LEU A 93 1.77 -0.35 2.17
C LEU A 93 2.38 -0.70 0.81
N HIS A 94 3.51 -1.41 0.83
CA HIS A 94 4.20 -1.87 -0.38
C HIS A 94 4.09 -3.38 -0.50
N LEU A 95 3.33 -3.86 -1.49
CA LEU A 95 3.05 -5.28 -1.75
C LEU A 95 3.42 -5.68 -3.19
N ASP A 96 4.32 -4.95 -3.84
CA ASP A 96 4.63 -5.15 -5.25
C ASP A 96 5.24 -6.52 -5.56
N ASN A 97 5.06 -6.94 -6.80
CA ASN A 97 5.66 -8.11 -7.41
C ASN A 97 5.52 -9.33 -6.51
N ASN A 98 4.28 -9.60 -6.11
CA ASN A 98 3.92 -10.80 -5.38
C ASN A 98 2.92 -11.62 -6.21
N ASN A 99 2.73 -12.88 -5.88
CA ASN A 99 1.68 -13.70 -6.50
C ASN A 99 0.35 -13.58 -5.73
N MET A 100 0.01 -12.38 -5.20
CA MET A 100 -1.21 -12.19 -4.41
C MET A 100 -2.45 -12.16 -5.30
N VAL A 101 -3.55 -12.72 -4.79
CA VAL A 101 -4.81 -12.89 -5.52
C VAL A 101 -6.01 -12.32 -4.75
N GLY A 102 -7.16 -12.27 -5.40
CA GLY A 102 -8.44 -11.90 -4.79
C GLY A 102 -8.72 -10.40 -4.84
N GLU A 103 -9.81 -9.98 -4.21
CA GLU A 103 -10.21 -8.57 -4.17
C GLU A 103 -9.55 -7.82 -3.02
N LEU A 104 -9.50 -6.49 -3.13
CA LEU A 104 -9.11 -5.63 -2.01
C LEU A 104 -10.18 -5.69 -0.92
N PRO A 105 -9.80 -5.94 0.35
CA PRO A 105 -10.76 -5.97 1.44
C PRO A 105 -11.37 -4.58 1.65
N SER A 106 -12.70 -4.48 1.80
CA SER A 106 -13.40 -3.21 2.04
C SER A 106 -12.90 -2.46 3.29
N ALA A 107 -12.28 -3.18 4.22
CA ALA A 107 -11.63 -2.60 5.39
C ALA A 107 -10.45 -1.67 5.03
N LEU A 108 -9.78 -1.87 3.88
CA LEU A 108 -8.84 -0.87 3.33
C LEU A 108 -9.55 0.44 2.98
N GLY A 109 -10.86 0.45 2.74
CA GLY A 109 -11.65 1.65 2.49
C GLY A 109 -12.03 2.42 3.76
N ASN A 110 -11.83 1.88 4.96
CA ASN A 110 -12.13 2.60 6.19
C ASN A 110 -11.10 3.73 6.44
N ARG A 111 -11.34 4.56 7.47
CA ARG A 111 -10.46 5.65 7.93
C ARG A 111 -9.04 5.15 8.27
N THR A 112 -8.21 4.99 7.26
CA THR A 112 -6.78 4.72 7.35
C THR A 112 -6.03 6.04 7.18
N ASN A 113 -4.80 6.13 7.70
CA ASN A 113 -3.88 7.22 7.37
C ASN A 113 -3.06 6.90 6.11
N LEU A 114 -3.54 5.97 5.27
CA LEU A 114 -2.77 5.43 4.16
C LEU A 114 -2.58 6.50 3.09
N ARG A 115 -1.33 6.77 2.74
CA ARG A 115 -0.92 7.81 1.78
C ARG A 115 -0.21 7.19 0.58
N PHE A 116 0.49 6.08 0.80
CA PHE A 116 1.25 5.38 -0.22
C PHE A 116 0.81 3.93 -0.25
N ILE A 117 0.40 3.48 -1.42
CA ILE A 117 0.10 2.07 -1.66
C ILE A 117 0.62 1.67 -3.02
N THR A 118 1.25 0.51 -3.06
CA THR A 118 1.70 -0.08 -4.32
C THR A 118 1.45 -1.58 -4.28
N LEU A 119 0.62 -2.02 -5.22
CA LEU A 119 0.18 -3.39 -5.40
C LEU A 119 0.68 -3.94 -6.73
N ARG A 120 1.66 -3.29 -7.35
CA ARG A 120 2.04 -3.52 -8.74
C ARG A 120 2.47 -4.97 -8.95
N GLY A 121 2.13 -5.58 -10.07
CA GLY A 121 2.69 -6.88 -10.44
C GLY A 121 2.13 -8.01 -9.57
N ASN A 122 0.82 -7.99 -9.33
CA ASN A 122 0.08 -9.01 -8.60
C ASN A 122 -1.05 -9.57 -9.48
N ARG A 123 -1.93 -10.39 -8.90
CA ARG A 123 -3.11 -10.95 -9.56
C ARG A 123 -4.40 -10.53 -8.85
N PHE A 124 -4.43 -9.31 -8.29
CA PHE A 124 -5.63 -8.77 -7.65
C PHE A 124 -6.77 -8.56 -8.66
N THR A 125 -7.99 -8.77 -8.22
CA THR A 125 -9.23 -8.69 -9.02
C THR A 125 -10.27 -7.79 -8.34
N GLY A 126 -11.43 -7.62 -8.97
CA GLY A 126 -12.59 -6.94 -8.36
C GLY A 126 -12.61 -5.43 -8.59
N ASP A 127 -13.46 -4.75 -7.81
CA ASP A 127 -13.77 -3.32 -7.94
C ASP A 127 -13.02 -2.47 -6.90
N LEU A 128 -12.26 -1.47 -7.38
CA LEU A 128 -11.60 -0.47 -6.52
C LEU A 128 -12.61 0.42 -5.78
N GLY A 129 -13.88 0.48 -6.20
CA GLY A 129 -14.98 1.16 -5.52
C GLY A 129 -15.20 0.69 -4.07
N LYS A 130 -14.82 -0.56 -3.73
CA LYS A 130 -14.90 -1.07 -2.35
C LYS A 130 -13.95 -0.37 -1.37
N VAL A 131 -12.89 0.25 -1.87
CA VAL A 131 -11.88 0.96 -1.09
C VAL A 131 -11.84 2.46 -1.39
N HIS A 132 -12.91 2.98 -2.01
CA HIS A 132 -12.99 4.35 -2.54
C HIS A 132 -12.63 5.44 -1.53
N SER A 133 -13.01 5.28 -0.26
CA SER A 133 -12.80 6.31 0.76
C SER A 133 -11.30 6.49 1.07
N THR A 134 -10.52 5.42 1.09
CA THR A 134 -9.06 5.52 1.23
C THR A 134 -8.41 6.05 -0.05
N MET A 135 -8.96 5.76 -1.23
CA MET A 135 -8.46 6.31 -2.49
C MET A 135 -8.46 7.84 -2.54
N LEU A 136 -9.30 8.51 -1.74
CA LEU A 136 -9.33 9.98 -1.64
C LEU A 136 -8.11 10.56 -0.90
N ASP A 137 -7.50 9.79 0.01
CA ASP A 137 -6.39 10.22 0.86
C ASP A 137 -5.01 9.84 0.30
N LEU A 138 -4.98 8.98 -0.73
CA LEU A 138 -3.74 8.50 -1.35
C LEU A 138 -3.04 9.60 -2.17
N LYS A 139 -1.72 9.59 -2.12
CA LYS A 139 -0.85 10.51 -2.88
C LYS A 139 -0.29 9.85 -4.12
N ILE A 140 0.28 8.66 -3.97
CA ILE A 140 1.03 7.98 -5.03
C ILE A 140 0.58 6.50 -5.12
N PRO A 141 -0.70 6.21 -5.46
CA PRO A 141 -1.19 4.86 -5.66
C PRO A 141 -0.66 4.21 -6.94
N ASN A 142 -0.23 2.95 -6.82
CA ASN A 142 0.14 2.12 -7.95
C ASN A 142 -0.56 0.77 -7.92
N PHE A 143 -1.52 0.61 -8.83
CA PHE A 143 -2.30 -0.62 -9.01
C PHE A 143 -1.96 -1.32 -10.33
N SER A 144 -0.90 -0.88 -11.01
CA SER A 144 -0.55 -1.41 -12.34
C SER A 144 -0.20 -2.90 -12.32
N MET A 145 -0.28 -3.57 -13.47
CA MET A 145 0.07 -4.99 -13.60
C MET A 145 -0.73 -5.88 -12.63
N ASN A 146 -2.06 -5.82 -12.74
CA ASN A 146 -3.03 -6.61 -11.97
C ASN A 146 -4.19 -7.07 -12.89
N ASN A 147 -5.22 -7.71 -12.32
CA ASN A 147 -6.42 -8.17 -13.01
C ASN A 147 -7.69 -7.39 -12.57
N PHE A 148 -7.58 -6.12 -12.18
CA PHE A 148 -8.76 -5.31 -11.85
C PHE A 148 -9.63 -5.10 -13.08
N THR A 149 -10.95 -5.30 -12.96
CA THR A 149 -11.87 -5.35 -14.11
C THR A 149 -12.84 -4.17 -14.20
N VAL A 150 -13.11 -3.42 -13.13
CA VAL A 150 -14.22 -2.43 -13.11
C VAL A 150 -13.76 -1.01 -13.49
N THR A 151 -14.64 -0.24 -14.14
CA THR A 151 -14.46 1.18 -14.50
C THR A 151 -13.95 2.03 -13.33
N ILE A 152 -13.05 2.97 -13.61
CA ILE A 152 -12.59 3.95 -12.62
C ILE A 152 -13.80 4.71 -12.05
N HIS A 153 -14.12 4.49 -10.77
CA HIS A 153 -15.24 5.16 -10.13
C HIS A 153 -15.00 6.68 -10.07
N GLU A 154 -15.99 7.49 -10.44
CA GLU A 154 -15.81 8.95 -10.58
C GLU A 154 -15.36 9.64 -9.28
N SER A 155 -15.56 9.01 -8.13
CA SER A 155 -15.07 9.53 -6.86
C SER A 155 -13.56 9.73 -6.82
N ILE A 156 -12.77 9.00 -7.63
CA ILE A 156 -11.32 9.21 -7.67
C ILE A 156 -10.98 10.64 -8.16
N TYR A 157 -11.86 11.22 -8.99
CA TYR A 157 -11.71 12.57 -9.51
C TYR A 157 -11.86 13.64 -8.43
N SER A 158 -12.46 13.27 -7.29
CA SER A 158 -12.57 14.14 -6.11
C SER A 158 -11.37 14.06 -5.17
N SER A 159 -10.34 13.25 -5.47
CA SER A 159 -9.14 13.17 -4.62
C SER A 159 -8.32 14.45 -4.74
N SER A 160 -8.13 15.15 -3.61
CA SER A 160 -7.34 16.38 -3.54
C SER A 160 -5.87 16.15 -3.18
N ASN A 161 -5.51 14.93 -2.78
CA ASN A 161 -4.16 14.58 -2.34
C ASN A 161 -3.34 13.86 -3.42
N LEU A 162 -3.98 13.45 -4.52
CA LEU A 162 -3.39 12.61 -5.55
C LEU A 162 -2.31 13.35 -6.35
N ILE A 163 -1.13 12.74 -6.44
CA ILE A 163 0.04 13.25 -7.18
C ILE A 163 0.24 12.44 -8.46
N ALA A 164 0.13 11.13 -8.37
CA ALA A 164 0.27 10.22 -9.51
C ALA A 164 -0.58 8.98 -9.29
N LEU A 165 -1.15 8.45 -10.38
CA LEU A 165 -2.01 7.27 -10.36
C LEU A 165 -1.59 6.31 -11.47
N TRP A 166 -1.07 5.13 -11.10
CA TRP A 166 -0.71 4.10 -12.07
C TRP A 166 -1.75 2.99 -12.11
N LEU A 167 -2.41 2.86 -13.26
CA LEU A 167 -3.44 1.86 -13.54
C LEU A 167 -3.09 0.93 -14.72
N ALA A 168 -1.94 1.14 -15.38
CA ALA A 168 -1.53 0.41 -16.57
C ALA A 168 -1.51 -1.11 -16.37
N PHE A 169 -1.67 -1.88 -17.45
CA PHE A 169 -1.65 -3.35 -17.40
C PHE A 169 -2.67 -3.94 -16.41
N ASN A 170 -3.92 -3.48 -16.52
CA ASN A 170 -5.09 -4.05 -15.86
C ASN A 170 -6.13 -4.48 -16.90
N ARG A 171 -7.29 -4.94 -16.43
CA ARG A 171 -8.45 -5.29 -17.27
C ARG A 171 -9.57 -4.26 -17.16
N PHE A 172 -9.23 -3.01 -16.80
CA PHE A 172 -10.20 -1.92 -16.73
C PHE A 172 -10.88 -1.72 -18.09
N HIS A 173 -12.20 -1.58 -18.06
CA HIS A 173 -13.04 -1.35 -19.23
C HIS A 173 -14.03 -0.20 -18.96
N GLY A 174 -14.80 0.20 -19.98
CA GLY A 174 -15.71 1.34 -19.91
C GLY A 174 -15.06 2.64 -20.39
N HIS A 175 -15.66 3.77 -20.05
CA HIS A 175 -15.23 5.09 -20.53
C HIS A 175 -14.52 5.89 -19.43
N ILE A 176 -13.50 6.64 -19.82
CA ILE A 176 -12.93 7.70 -18.99
C ILE A 176 -13.91 8.89 -19.06
N SER A 177 -14.46 9.27 -17.93
CA SER A 177 -15.40 10.41 -17.83
C SER A 177 -14.68 11.74 -18.03
N GLN A 178 -15.40 12.76 -18.52
CA GLN A 178 -14.88 14.11 -18.66
C GLN A 178 -14.45 14.72 -17.31
N ARG A 179 -15.00 14.21 -16.20
CA ARG A 179 -14.60 14.57 -14.83
C ARG A 179 -13.15 14.23 -14.50
N ILE A 180 -12.43 13.50 -15.35
CA ILE A 180 -10.98 13.33 -15.20
C ILE A 180 -10.24 14.68 -15.10
N GLY A 181 -10.79 15.75 -15.70
CA GLY A 181 -10.27 17.11 -15.56
C GLY A 181 -10.42 17.72 -14.15
N ASP A 182 -11.29 17.15 -13.30
CA ASP A 182 -11.47 17.57 -11.91
C ASP A 182 -10.28 17.10 -11.02
N LEU A 183 -9.44 16.18 -11.52
CA LEU A 183 -8.24 15.73 -10.83
C LEU A 183 -7.27 16.90 -10.63
N ASN A 184 -7.21 17.37 -9.39
CA ASN A 184 -6.31 18.44 -9.00
C ASN A 184 -4.93 17.85 -8.66
N TYR A 185 -4.14 17.56 -9.69
CA TYR A 185 -2.74 17.20 -9.48
C TYR A 185 -1.98 18.42 -8.96
N PRO A 186 -1.22 18.31 -7.85
CA PRO A 186 -0.32 19.37 -7.46
C PRO A 186 0.66 19.61 -8.60
N LYS A 187 0.95 20.88 -8.88
CA LYS A 187 1.96 21.32 -9.86
C LYS A 187 3.37 21.00 -9.35
N VAL A 188 3.65 19.74 -9.09
CA VAL A 188 4.99 19.25 -8.78
C VAL A 188 5.73 19.16 -10.12
N PRO A 189 6.99 19.61 -10.23
CA PRO A 189 7.78 19.39 -11.43
C PRO A 189 7.81 17.89 -11.74
N LEU A 190 7.17 17.47 -12.83
CA LEU A 190 7.08 16.08 -13.26
C LEU A 190 8.47 15.60 -13.70
N LEU A 191 9.28 15.11 -12.78
CA LEU A 191 10.50 14.35 -13.07
C LEU A 191 10.70 13.29 -12.00
N PRO A 192 9.88 12.24 -12.01
CA PRO A 192 10.37 11.00 -12.62
C PRO A 192 9.31 10.09 -13.27
N PHE A 193 9.73 9.35 -14.30
CA PHE A 193 8.87 8.42 -15.04
C PHE A 193 8.51 7.13 -14.29
N ASN A 194 9.17 6.82 -13.17
CA ASN A 194 8.95 5.57 -12.43
C ASN A 194 8.55 5.79 -10.95
N TYR A 195 7.84 4.79 -10.40
CA TYR A 195 7.27 4.80 -9.05
C TYR A 195 8.30 5.12 -7.97
N GLN A 196 9.41 4.38 -7.96
CA GLN A 196 10.41 4.45 -6.90
C GLN A 196 11.07 5.82 -6.83
N GLN A 197 11.40 6.41 -7.97
CA GLN A 197 11.95 7.75 -8.01
C GLN A 197 10.93 8.79 -7.53
N LEU A 198 9.65 8.68 -7.89
CA LEU A 198 8.63 9.65 -7.47
C LEU A 198 8.40 9.55 -5.97
N PHE A 199 8.27 8.32 -5.47
CA PHE A 199 8.15 8.03 -4.05
C PHE A 199 9.35 8.56 -3.26
N TYR A 200 10.57 8.30 -3.72
CA TYR A 200 11.80 8.77 -3.08
C TYR A 200 11.91 10.29 -3.09
N GLN A 201 11.65 10.92 -4.23
CA GLN A 201 11.65 12.38 -4.32
C GLN A 201 10.61 12.99 -3.38
N TYR A 202 9.40 12.45 -3.33
CA TYR A 202 8.37 12.94 -2.42
C TYR A 202 8.82 12.92 -0.96
N HIS A 203 9.42 11.82 -0.51
CA HIS A 203 9.93 11.70 0.86
C HIS A 203 11.13 12.62 1.13
N LYS A 204 12.01 12.80 0.13
CA LYS A 204 13.10 13.78 0.21
C LYS A 204 12.55 15.21 0.34
N TYR A 205 11.63 15.62 -0.52
CA TYR A 205 11.03 16.95 -0.48
C TYR A 205 10.28 17.22 0.82
N THR A 206 9.50 16.26 1.32
CA THR A 206 8.75 16.44 2.57
C THR A 206 9.63 16.44 3.82
N SER A 207 10.69 15.64 3.85
CA SER A 207 11.68 15.68 4.94
C SER A 207 12.50 16.98 4.94
N ASP A 208 12.87 17.51 3.78
CA ASP A 208 13.56 18.81 3.68
C ASP A 208 12.63 19.99 4.01
N ALA A 209 11.35 19.92 3.63
CA ALA A 209 10.33 20.89 4.04
C ALA A 209 10.06 20.87 5.55
N GLN A 210 10.10 19.70 6.20
CA GLN A 210 10.03 19.59 7.66
C GLN A 210 11.27 20.17 8.36
N LYS A 211 12.46 20.08 7.75
CA LYS A 211 13.67 20.75 8.27
C LYS A 211 13.57 22.29 8.19
N HIS A 212 13.01 22.82 7.10
CA HIS A 212 12.85 24.28 6.92
C HIS A 212 11.72 24.87 7.80
N ALA A 213 10.73 24.07 8.19
CA ALA A 213 9.68 24.50 9.11
C ALA A 213 10.17 24.66 10.58
N ILE A 214 11.35 24.13 10.93
CA ILE A 214 11.94 24.24 12.28
C ILE A 214 12.90 25.45 12.38
N THR A 215 13.24 26.10 11.26
CA THR A 215 14.15 27.26 11.22
C THR A 215 13.46 28.60 11.03
N SER A 216 12.12 28.64 10.99
CA SER A 216 11.40 29.92 11.04
C SER A 216 11.53 30.51 12.45
N PRO A 217 12.14 31.70 12.64
CA PRO A 217 12.14 32.34 13.94
C PRO A 217 10.68 32.64 14.31
N ILE A 218 10.24 32.11 15.44
CA ILE A 218 9.17 32.74 16.21
C ILE A 218 9.73 34.12 16.58
N CYS A 219 8.96 35.17 16.28
CA CYS A 219 9.29 36.60 16.40
C CYS A 219 10.26 36.96 17.53
#